data_AF-A0A0Q4LCU1-F1
#
_entry.id   AF-A0A0Q4LCU1-F1
#
_cell.length_a   1.000
_cell.length_b   1.000
_cell.length_c   1.000
_cell.angle_alpha   90.00
_cell.angle_beta   90.00
_cell.angle_gamma   90.00
#
_symmetry.space_group_name_H-M   'P 1'
#
loop_
_entity.id
_entity.type
_entity.pdbx_description
1 polymer ?
#
loop_
_entity_poly.entity_id
_entity_poly.type
_entity_poly.pdbx_seq_one_letter_code
_entity_poly.pdbx_strand_id
1 'polypeptide(L)' 'MQLLRSLFELRAVVEPAAVAWTTQLKRHERALPRDPMPDHDAVYDAIVDKKPEAAAAAMRKLVDLALADTRAAPNGEMA' A
#
# COMPACT_ATOMS: atom_id res chain seq x y z
N MET A 1 -2.86 -21.80 -38.09
CA MET A 1 -3.52 -21.14 -36.93
C MET A 1 -2.87 -21.43 -35.57
N GLN A 2 -1.92 -22.37 -35.45
CA GLN A 2 -1.28 -22.72 -34.16
C GLN A 2 -0.46 -21.59 -33.54
N LEU A 3 0.31 -20.85 -34.37
CA LEU A 3 1.19 -19.75 -33.93
C LEU A 3 0.44 -18.60 -33.24
N LEU A 4 -0.71 -18.20 -33.80
CA LEU A 4 -1.54 -17.14 -33.21
C LEU A 4 -2.09 -17.59 -31.85
N ARG A 5 -2.57 -18.83 -31.74
CA ARG A 5 -3.04 -19.38 -30.47
C ARG A 5 -1.93 -19.41 -29.43
N SER A 6 -0.75 -19.93 -29.76
CA SER A 6 0.40 -19.94 -28.84
C SER A 6 0.84 -18.54 -28.40
N LEU A 7 0.75 -17.52 -29.27
CA LEU A 7 1.06 -16.15 -28.90
C LEU A 7 0.04 -15.56 -27.91
N PHE A 8 -1.25 -15.85 -28.12
CA PHE A 8 -2.31 -15.44 -27.19
C PHE A 8 -2.19 -16.14 -25.82
N GLU A 9 -1.92 -17.44 -25.80
CA GLU A 9 -1.69 -18.19 -24.56
C GLU A 9 -0.47 -17.65 -23.80
N LEU A 10 0.63 -17.34 -24.50
CA LEU A 10 1.83 -16.78 -23.88
C LEU A 10 1.57 -15.40 -23.29
N ARG A 11 0.88 -14.52 -24.02
CA ARG A 11 0.51 -13.17 -23.57
C ARG A 11 -0.31 -13.22 -22.28
N ALA A 12 -1.27 -14.14 -22.20
CA ALA A 12 -2.15 -14.30 -21.05
C ALA A 12 -1.38 -14.67 -19.75
N VAL A 13 -0.16 -15.19 -19.86
CA VAL A 13 0.72 -15.48 -18.72
C VAL A 13 1.72 -14.35 -18.47
N VAL A 14 2.37 -13.84 -19.52
CA VAL A 14 3.48 -12.88 -19.39
C VAL A 14 2.99 -11.50 -18.93
N GLU A 15 1.86 -11.01 -19.46
CA GLU A 15 1.37 -9.67 -19.08
C GLU A 15 0.93 -9.58 -17.62
N PRO A 16 0.09 -10.49 -17.08
CA PRO A 16 -0.28 -10.44 -15.67
C PRO A 16 0.92 -10.64 -14.73
N ALA A 17 1.88 -11.51 -15.11
CA ALA A 17 3.10 -11.70 -14.33
C ALA A 17 3.97 -10.43 -14.28
N ALA A 18 4.12 -9.72 -15.41
CA ALA A 18 4.84 -8.45 -15.47
C ALA A 18 4.11 -7.35 -14.67
N VAL A 19 2.78 -7.28 -14.74
CA VAL A 19 1.98 -6.33 -13.95
C VAL A 19 2.09 -6.65 -12.45
N ALA A 20 2.00 -7.93 -12.06
CA ALA A 20 2.15 -8.35 -10.67
C ALA A 20 3.55 -8.01 -10.13
N TRP A 21 4.60 -8.31 -10.88
CA TRP A 21 5.98 -8.00 -10.52
C TRP A 21 6.21 -6.50 -10.37
N THR A 22 5.79 -5.70 -11.36
CA THR A 22 5.94 -4.23 -11.29
C THR A 22 5.09 -3.60 -10.19
N THR A 23 3.93 -4.18 -9.86
CA THR A 23 3.12 -3.75 -8.71
C THR A 23 3.80 -4.07 -7.39
N GLN A 24 4.44 -5.24 -7.27
CA GLN A 24 5.22 -5.60 -6.08
C GLN A 24 6.45 -4.72 -5.94
N LEU A 25 7.20 -4.48 -7.02
CA LEU A 25 8.35 -3.57 -7.07
C LEU A 25 7.94 -2.15 -6.64
N LYS A 26 6.91 -1.57 -7.26
CA LYS A 26 6.40 -0.23 -6.92
C LYS A 26 5.92 -0.14 -5.48
N ARG A 27 5.37 -1.21 -4.91
CA ARG A 27 5.00 -1.25 -3.49
C ARG A 27 6.22 -1.30 -2.57
N HIS A 28 7.29 -1.96 -3.00
CA HIS A 28 8.53 -2.08 -2.25
C HIS A 28 9.39 -0.82 -2.30
N GLU A 29 9.43 -0.15 -3.44
CA GLU A 29 10.18 1.10 -3.68
C GLU A 29 9.47 2.33 -3.11
N ARG A 30 8.16 2.24 -2.85
CA ARG A 30 7.39 3.31 -2.22
C ARG A 30 7.72 3.33 -0.73
N ALA A 31 8.88 3.89 -0.40
CA ALA A 31 9.21 4.29 0.96
C ALA A 31 8.10 5.24 1.44
N LEU A 32 7.40 4.83 2.49
CA LEU A 32 6.44 5.71 3.15
C LEU A 32 7.21 6.94 3.67
N PRO A 33 6.64 8.16 3.57
CA PRO A 33 7.27 9.36 4.11
C PRO A 33 7.67 9.24 5.59
N ARG A 34 6.98 8.36 6.33
CA ARG A 34 7.22 8.02 7.73
C ARG A 34 6.89 6.55 8.00
N ASP A 35 7.38 6.02 9.10
CA ASP A 35 6.93 4.73 9.63
C ASP A 35 5.53 4.89 10.30
N PRO A 36 4.50 4.14 9.87
CA PRO A 36 3.18 4.18 10.49
C PRO A 36 3.03 3.28 11.71
N MET A 37 3.97 2.36 11.98
CA MET A 37 3.81 1.34 13.03
C MET A 37 3.57 1.92 14.43
N PRO A 38 4.29 2.98 14.87
CA PRO A 38 4.05 3.56 16.19
C PRO A 38 2.62 4.10 16.39
N ASP A 39 1.97 4.60 15.33
CA ASP A 39 0.59 5.07 15.41
C ASP A 39 -0.42 3.91 15.40
N HIS A 40 -0.10 2.80 14.74
CA HIS A 40 -0.89 1.56 14.83
C HIS A 40 -0.79 0.94 16.24
N ASP A 41 0.40 0.90 16.82
CA ASP A 41 0.64 0.42 18.18
C ASP A 41 -0.16 1.23 19.19
N ALA A 42 -0.22 2.56 19.04
CA ALA A 42 -1.03 3.42 19.90
C ALA A 42 -2.54 3.10 19.85
N VAL A 43 -3.07 2.72 18.68
CA VAL A 43 -4.46 2.24 18.55
C VAL A 43 -4.63 0.88 19.24
N TYR A 44 -3.70 -0.03 19.00
CA TYR A 44 -3.70 -1.37 19.59
C TYR A 44 -3.69 -1.30 21.12
N ASP A 45 -2.77 -0.54 21.69
CA ASP A 45 -2.64 -0.36 23.14
C ASP A 45 -3.93 0.17 23.76
N ALA A 46 -4.57 1.17 23.12
CA ALA A 46 -5.84 1.71 23.58
C ALA A 46 -6.99 0.70 23.54
N ILE A 47 -7.00 -0.20 22.55
CA ILE A 47 -7.98 -1.29 22.44
C ILE A 47 -7.74 -2.34 23.52
N VAL A 48 -6.48 -2.76 23.71
CA VAL A 48 -6.07 -3.73 24.73
C VAL A 48 -6.43 -3.23 26.13
N ASP A 49 -6.20 -1.94 26.38
CA ASP A 49 -6.56 -1.24 27.62
C ASP A 49 -8.06 -0.99 27.80
N LYS A 50 -8.89 -1.34 26.79
CA LYS A 50 -10.35 -1.11 26.77
C LYS A 50 -10.72 0.36 26.98
N LYS A 51 -9.98 1.29 26.37
CA LYS A 51 -10.24 2.73 26.41
C LYS A 51 -10.86 3.19 25.07
N PRO A 52 -12.18 3.08 24.89
CA PRO A 52 -12.82 3.32 23.59
C PRO A 52 -12.60 4.74 23.05
N GLU A 53 -12.67 5.75 23.91
CA GLU A 53 -12.43 7.15 23.50
C GLU A 53 -10.97 7.38 23.08
N ALA A 54 -10.02 6.76 23.78
CA ALA A 54 -8.61 6.85 23.44
C ALA A 54 -8.31 6.13 22.11
N ALA A 55 -8.92 4.97 21.88
CA ALA A 55 -8.79 4.24 20.63
C ALA A 55 -9.39 5.03 19.45
N ALA A 56 -10.54 5.68 19.65
CA ALA A 56 -11.16 6.54 18.64
C ALA A 56 -10.27 7.76 18.31
N ALA A 57 -9.69 8.40 19.33
CA ALA A 57 -8.78 9.52 19.14
C ALA A 57 -7.48 9.11 18.42
N ALA A 58 -6.87 7.97 18.82
CA ALA A 58 -5.69 7.42 18.17
C ALA A 58 -5.97 7.04 16.71
N MET A 59 -7.11 6.41 16.44
CA MET A 59 -7.53 6.06 15.08
C MET A 59 -7.74 7.31 14.21
N ARG A 60 -8.35 8.37 14.75
CA ARG A 60 -8.49 9.65 14.04
C ARG A 60 -7.13 10.20 13.64
N LYS A 61 -6.20 10.28 14.60
CA LYS A 61 -4.84 10.76 14.36
C LYS A 61 -4.12 9.92 13.30
N LEU A 62 -4.19 8.60 13.38
CA LEU A 62 -3.58 7.69 12.41
C LEU A 62 -4.11 7.94 10.98
N VAL A 63 -5.42 8.13 10.83
CA VAL A 63 -6.04 8.45 9.53
C VAL A 63 -5.63 9.82 9.02
N ASP A 64 -5.56 10.84 9.88
CA ASP A 64 -5.14 12.19 9.51
C ASP A 64 -3.67 12.20 9.02
N LEU A 65 -2.79 11.46 9.70
CA LEU A 65 -1.41 11.28 9.28
C LEU A 65 -1.31 10.50 7.96
N ALA A 66 -2.08 9.42 7.77
CA ALA A 66 -2.10 8.67 6.52
C ALA A 66 -2.58 9.53 5.32
N LEU A 67 -3.53 10.45 5.55
CA LEU A 67 -3.95 11.42 4.54
C LEU A 67 -2.82 12.41 4.22
N ALA A 68 -2.10 12.89 5.23
CA ALA A 68 -0.94 13.76 5.04
C ALA A 68 0.16 13.05 4.23
N ASP A 69 0.46 11.79 4.55
CA ASP A 69 1.45 10.98 3.82
C ASP A 69 1.06 10.80 2.35
N THR A 70 -0.23 10.57 2.08
CA THR A 70 -0.77 10.44 0.72
C THR A 70 -0.61 11.74 -0.07
N ARG A 71 -0.81 12.90 0.58
CA ARG A 71 -0.63 14.22 -0.04
C ARG A 71 0.83 14.59 -0.25
N ALA A 72 1.71 14.13 0.64
CA ALA A 72 3.14 14.36 0.56
C ALA A 72 3.84 13.44 -0.45
N ALA A 73 3.20 12.33 -0.84
CA ALA A 73 3.72 11.45 -1.87
C ALA A 73 3.79 12.21 -3.21
N PRO A 74 4.97 12.36 -3.83
CA PRO A 74 5.09 13.03 -5.12
C PRO A 74 4.24 12.29 -6.18
N ASN A 75 3.57 13.07 -7.04
CA ASN A 75 2.76 12.56 -8.15
C ASN A 75 3.66 11.91 -9.22
N GLY A 76 4.21 10.73 -8.96
CA GLY A 76 4.73 9.81 -9.97
C GLY A 76 5.61 10.38 -11.09
N GLU A 77 6.34 11.48 -10.91
CA GLU A 77 7.40 11.89 -11.83
C GLU A 77 8.58 10.96 -11.60
N MET A 78 8.57 9.86 -12.35
CA MET A 78 9.69 8.93 -12.43
C MET A 78 10.78 9.58 -13.27
N ALA A 79 11.94 9.78 -12.65
CA ALA A 79 13.21 9.89 -13.35
C ALA A 79 13.51 8.60 -14.14
#